data_AF-A0A173REF7-F1
#
_entry.id   AF-A0A173REF7-F1
#
_cell.length_a   1.000
_cell.length_b   1.000
_cell.length_c   1.000
_cell.angle_alpha   90.00
_cell.angle_beta   90.00
_cell.angle_gamma   90.00
#
_symmetry.space_group_name_H-M   'P 1'
#
loop_
_entity.id
_entity.type
_entity.pdbx_description
1 polymer ?
#
loop_
_entity_poly.entity_id
_entity_poly.type
_entity_poly.pdbx_seq_one_letter_code
_entity_poly.pdbx_strand_id
1 'polypeptide(L)'
;MELKIYNPQEEGFLKEIDWNYEELKTEIQGKANDYMNLVYTADQVKDAKKDRANLNKFVEALESKRKEIKKQITEPYSAFEKQEKELVGIVNKAIANIDTQIKGYEEATRQEKLEKVKEIYAKTIGGLADVVTFDKIFKESWLNVSTTFKSITKEITEIRDKVDNDLFVINADTSSFAYEMKEEYLKNFDLTAAINKKQKLEETAKQKAIYEEQLKEEEEQRKQRSQEEAKKVVFAGKSTEKPVKAQKPVNTGEKISTITFRCTVKEHNFKEVNARLSLVQKVCEEFKIIDPKEEL
;
A
#
# COMPACT_ATOMS: atom_id res chain seq x y z
N MET A 1 -24.55 20.10 28.97
CA MET A 1 -24.62 19.32 30.23
C MET A 1 -23.38 19.66 31.03
N GLU A 2 -23.50 20.00 32.30
CA GLU A 2 -22.37 20.39 33.16
C GLU A 2 -22.30 19.49 34.39
N LEU A 3 -21.11 18.94 34.68
CA LEU A 3 -20.87 18.15 35.89
C LEU A 3 -20.70 19.11 37.07
N LYS A 4 -21.56 19.00 38.07
CA LYS A 4 -21.46 19.74 39.34
C LYS A 4 -21.17 18.74 40.46
N ILE A 5 -20.04 18.94 41.15
CA ILE A 5 -19.65 18.15 42.32
C ILE A 5 -19.98 18.96 43.56
N TYR A 6 -20.86 18.43 44.40
CA TYR A 6 -21.34 19.11 45.61
C TYR A 6 -20.46 18.83 46.84
N ASN A 7 -19.72 17.72 46.85
CA ASN A 7 -18.81 17.33 47.92
C ASN A 7 -17.71 16.42 47.33
N PRO A 8 -16.45 16.51 47.77
CA PRO A 8 -15.94 17.43 48.78
C PRO A 8 -15.57 18.81 48.22
N GLN A 9 -16.04 19.88 48.85
CA GLN A 9 -15.49 21.24 48.66
C GLN A 9 -14.14 21.35 49.42
N GLU A 10 -13.34 22.39 49.19
CA GLU A 10 -11.99 22.53 49.80
C GLU A 10 -11.95 22.43 51.34
N GLU A 11 -13.05 22.72 52.05
CA GLU A 11 -13.18 22.53 53.51
C GLU A 11 -13.69 21.13 53.91
N GLY A 12 -14.34 20.40 52.99
CA GLY A 12 -14.85 19.04 53.21
C GLY A 12 -13.91 17.93 52.73
N PHE A 13 -12.80 18.27 52.07
CA PHE A 13 -11.80 17.31 51.63
C PHE A 13 -10.86 16.95 52.78
N LEU A 14 -10.58 15.66 52.99
CA LEU A 14 -9.64 15.20 54.01
C LEU A 14 -8.23 15.69 53.67
N LYS A 15 -7.69 16.65 54.44
CA LYS A 15 -6.34 17.21 54.25
C LYS A 15 -5.27 16.41 55.01
N GLU A 16 -5.57 16.00 56.24
CA GLU A 16 -4.66 15.31 57.14
C GLU A 16 -5.45 14.35 58.05
N ILE A 17 -4.83 13.25 58.48
CA ILE A 17 -5.37 12.34 59.50
C ILE A 17 -4.61 12.62 60.79
N ASP A 18 -5.23 13.40 61.68
CA ASP A 18 -4.69 13.66 63.01
C ASP A 18 -4.95 12.45 63.94
N TRP A 19 -3.92 12.02 64.66
CA TRP A 19 -3.97 10.90 65.59
C TRP A 19 -2.86 11.02 66.64
N ASN A 20 -2.96 10.23 67.72
CA ASN A 20 -2.07 10.28 68.88
C ASN A 20 -0.68 9.66 68.62
N TYR A 21 -0.06 10.01 67.50
CA TYR A 21 1.21 9.49 67.04
C TYR A 21 2.34 9.69 68.05
N GLU A 22 2.55 10.92 68.54
CA GLU A 22 3.67 11.19 69.47
C GLU A 22 3.48 10.52 70.84
N GLU A 23 2.23 10.38 71.31
CA GLU A 23 1.91 9.68 72.56
C GLU A 23 2.16 8.17 72.39
N LEU A 24 1.63 7.55 71.34
CA LEU A 24 1.86 6.14 71.03
C LEU A 24 3.33 5.85 70.77
N LYS A 25 4.03 6.70 70.04
CA LYS A 25 5.46 6.56 69.75
C LYS A 25 6.27 6.56 71.04
N THR A 26 5.99 7.50 71.95
CA THR A 26 6.65 7.57 73.27
C THR A 26 6.39 6.30 74.08
N GLU A 27 5.14 5.84 74.16
CA GLU A 27 4.77 4.63 74.90
C GLU A 27 5.40 3.36 74.31
N ILE A 28 5.37 3.22 72.98
CA ILE A 28 5.96 2.10 72.25
C ILE A 28 7.48 2.09 72.43
N GLN A 29 8.15 3.25 72.35
CA GLN A 29 9.59 3.36 72.55
C GLN A 29 9.99 3.00 73.98
N GLY A 30 9.24 3.45 74.98
CA GLY A 30 9.44 3.06 76.38
C GLY A 30 9.36 1.55 76.56
N LYS A 31 8.23 0.96 76.15
CA LYS A 31 8.02 -0.51 76.25
C LYS A 31 9.05 -1.30 75.43
N ALA A 32 9.39 -0.86 74.22
CA ALA A 32 10.38 -1.53 73.39
C ALA A 32 11.78 -1.52 74.03
N ASN A 33 12.18 -0.42 74.68
CA ASN A 33 13.43 -0.32 75.41
C ASN A 33 13.46 -1.24 76.65
N ASP A 34 12.34 -1.39 77.34
CA ASP A 34 12.22 -2.34 78.46
C ASP A 34 12.46 -3.79 77.99
N TYR A 35 11.95 -4.16 76.80
CA TYR A 35 12.17 -5.49 76.23
C TYR A 35 13.53 -5.68 75.57
N MET A 36 14.17 -4.62 75.04
CA MET A 36 15.49 -4.70 74.40
C MET A 36 16.62 -4.99 75.39
N ASN A 37 16.49 -4.53 76.63
CA ASN A 37 17.51 -4.70 77.68
C ASN A 37 17.24 -5.92 78.58
N LEU A 38 16.16 -6.66 78.33
CA LEU A 38 15.78 -7.82 79.13
C LEU A 38 16.49 -9.09 78.63
N VAL A 39 17.31 -9.71 79.49
CA VAL A 39 17.88 -11.04 79.24
C VAL A 39 16.99 -12.07 79.94
N TYR A 40 16.19 -12.80 79.16
CA TYR A 40 15.34 -13.86 79.70
C TYR A 40 16.17 -15.07 80.15
N THR A 41 15.91 -15.56 81.35
CA THR A 41 16.46 -16.84 81.84
C THR A 41 15.57 -18.01 81.42
N ALA A 42 16.06 -19.26 81.56
CA ALA A 42 15.38 -20.46 81.07
C ALA A 42 13.97 -20.68 81.67
N ASP A 43 13.75 -20.24 82.90
CA ASP A 43 12.48 -20.25 83.62
C ASP A 43 11.49 -19.15 83.16
N GLN A 44 11.98 -18.09 82.50
CA GLN A 44 11.17 -16.94 82.03
C GLN A 44 10.71 -17.06 80.56
N VAL A 45 11.06 -18.15 79.86
CA VAL A 45 10.71 -18.37 78.45
C VAL A 45 9.19 -18.31 78.19
N LYS A 46 8.37 -18.69 79.18
CA LYS A 46 6.91 -18.61 79.07
C LYS A 46 6.43 -17.16 79.00
N ASP A 47 7.02 -16.28 79.80
CA ASP A 47 6.68 -14.86 79.83
C ASP A 47 7.20 -14.15 78.57
N ALA A 48 8.41 -14.47 78.11
CA ALA A 48 8.94 -13.98 76.83
C ALA A 48 8.02 -14.28 75.64
N LYS A 49 7.43 -15.48 75.60
CA LYS A 49 6.45 -15.87 74.56
C LYS A 49 5.16 -15.05 74.66
N LYS A 50 4.71 -14.74 75.88
CA LYS A 50 3.52 -13.93 76.13
C LYS A 50 3.75 -12.48 75.70
N ASP A 51 4.90 -11.91 76.02
CA ASP A 51 5.26 -10.54 75.65
C ASP A 51 5.39 -10.38 74.13
N ARG A 52 6.05 -11.33 73.46
CA ARG A 52 6.07 -11.38 71.98
C ARG A 52 4.67 -11.45 71.38
N ALA A 53 3.79 -12.28 71.94
CA ALA A 53 2.42 -12.40 71.46
C ALA A 53 1.63 -11.09 71.65
N ASN A 54 1.83 -10.39 72.76
CA ASN A 54 1.21 -9.08 73.02
C ASN A 54 1.71 -8.01 72.04
N LEU A 55 3.02 -7.96 71.77
CA LEU A 55 3.59 -7.05 70.77
C LEU A 55 3.04 -7.32 69.36
N ASN A 56 2.96 -8.59 68.96
CA ASN A 56 2.39 -8.96 67.66
C ASN A 56 0.91 -8.56 67.54
N LYS A 57 0.10 -8.77 68.58
CA LYS A 57 -1.30 -8.32 68.60
C LYS A 57 -1.43 -6.82 68.48
N PHE A 58 -0.54 -6.07 69.13
CA PHE A 58 -0.53 -4.61 69.05
C PHE A 58 -0.15 -4.13 67.64
N VAL A 59 0.85 -4.74 67.00
CA VAL A 59 1.18 -4.48 65.58
C VAL A 59 -0.01 -4.77 64.66
N GLU A 60 -0.67 -5.91 64.85
CA GLU A 60 -1.86 -6.29 64.08
C GLU A 60 -3.01 -5.28 64.24
N ALA A 61 -3.21 -4.75 65.45
CA ALA A 61 -4.23 -3.72 65.70
C ALA A 61 -3.93 -2.41 64.95
N LEU A 62 -2.67 -1.95 64.96
CA LEU A 62 -2.24 -0.76 64.20
C LEU A 62 -2.43 -0.94 62.69
N GLU A 63 -2.00 -2.08 62.14
CA GLU A 63 -2.17 -2.37 60.73
C GLU A 63 -3.64 -2.48 60.32
N SER A 64 -4.45 -3.11 61.15
CA SER A 64 -5.89 -3.29 60.91
C SER A 64 -6.59 -1.94 60.89
N LYS A 65 -6.29 -1.03 61.83
CA LYS A 65 -6.83 0.33 61.82
C LYS A 65 -6.37 1.15 60.62
N ARG A 66 -5.10 1.06 60.22
CA ARG A 66 -4.62 1.68 58.97
C ARG A 66 -5.41 1.18 57.75
N LYS A 67 -5.66 -0.14 57.65
CA LYS A 67 -6.43 -0.73 56.55
C LYS A 67 -7.90 -0.27 56.56
N GLU A 68 -8.51 -0.20 57.74
CA GLU A 68 -9.88 0.30 57.93
C GLU A 68 -10.02 1.75 57.49
N ILE A 69 -9.15 2.65 57.95
CA ILE A 69 -9.15 4.08 57.57
C ILE A 69 -8.91 4.23 56.06
N LYS A 70 -7.94 3.50 55.49
CA LYS A 70 -7.71 3.50 54.03
C LYS A 70 -8.99 3.15 53.28
N LYS A 71 -9.70 2.09 53.71
CA LYS A 71 -10.96 1.67 53.09
C LYS A 71 -11.99 2.81 53.14
N GLN A 72 -12.22 3.40 54.31
CA GLN A 72 -13.19 4.49 54.51
C GLN A 72 -12.90 5.71 53.63
N ILE A 73 -11.63 6.04 53.40
CA ILE A 73 -11.25 7.19 52.55
C ILE A 73 -11.40 6.84 51.05
N THR A 74 -11.05 5.60 50.66
CA THR A 74 -11.13 5.18 49.26
C THR A 74 -12.55 4.85 48.79
N GLU A 75 -13.42 4.40 49.67
CA GLU A 75 -14.78 3.98 49.36
C GLU A 75 -15.64 5.09 48.72
N PRO A 76 -15.67 6.35 49.22
CA PRO A 76 -16.38 7.44 48.57
C PRO A 76 -15.81 7.75 47.18
N TYR A 77 -14.49 7.70 47.01
CA TYR A 77 -13.85 7.90 45.70
C TYR A 77 -14.22 6.78 44.72
N SER A 78 -14.13 5.52 45.13
CA SER A 78 -14.48 4.38 44.28
C SER A 78 -15.96 4.37 43.89
N ALA A 79 -16.85 4.80 44.81
CA ALA A 79 -18.26 4.97 44.50
C ALA A 79 -18.49 6.08 43.46
N PHE A 80 -17.85 7.24 43.64
CA PHE A 80 -17.89 8.34 42.67
C PHE A 80 -17.32 7.92 41.31
N GLU A 81 -16.15 7.29 41.28
CA GLU A 81 -15.51 6.80 40.05
C GLU A 81 -16.42 5.83 39.30
N LYS A 82 -17.11 4.93 40.01
CA LYS A 82 -18.07 4.02 39.40
C LYS A 82 -19.26 4.76 38.78
N GLN A 83 -19.83 5.73 39.50
CA GLN A 83 -20.95 6.56 39.02
C GLN A 83 -20.53 7.41 37.81
N GLU A 84 -19.37 8.05 37.87
CA GLU A 84 -18.80 8.84 36.77
C GLU A 84 -18.60 7.97 35.52
N LYS A 85 -17.99 6.79 35.66
CA LYS A 85 -17.80 5.85 34.54
C LYS A 85 -19.13 5.37 33.95
N GLU A 86 -20.15 5.17 34.78
CA GLU A 86 -21.48 4.83 34.31
C GLU A 86 -22.08 5.96 33.45
N LEU A 87 -22.00 7.21 33.93
CA LEU A 87 -22.46 8.38 33.18
C LEU A 87 -21.70 8.56 31.87
N VAL A 88 -20.36 8.44 31.89
CA VAL A 88 -19.52 8.46 30.69
C VAL A 88 -19.92 7.34 29.72
N GLY A 89 -20.19 6.14 30.24
CA GLY A 89 -20.66 5.01 29.44
C GLY A 89 -21.99 5.28 28.73
N ILE A 90 -22.94 5.94 29.40
CA ILE A 90 -24.22 6.35 28.79
C ILE A 90 -23.99 7.37 27.68
N VAL A 91 -23.19 8.41 27.94
CA VAL A 91 -22.88 9.46 26.95
C VAL A 91 -22.15 8.87 25.74
N ASN A 92 -21.16 8.00 25.94
CA ASN A 92 -20.42 7.36 24.85
C ASN A 92 -21.31 6.46 23.99
N LYS A 93 -22.26 5.74 24.59
CA LYS A 93 -23.26 4.98 23.82
C LYS A 93 -24.14 5.89 22.96
N ALA A 94 -24.55 7.04 23.49
CA ALA A 94 -25.32 8.01 22.72
C ALA A 94 -24.50 8.59 21.56
N ILE A 95 -23.24 8.96 21.80
CA ILE A 95 -22.30 9.44 20.76
C ILE A 95 -22.14 8.39 19.65
N ALA A 96 -21.83 7.14 20.00
CA ALA A 96 -21.65 6.08 19.01
C ALA A 96 -22.93 5.81 18.17
N ASN A 97 -24.12 5.93 18.78
CA ASN A 97 -25.38 5.81 18.06
C ASN A 97 -25.55 6.98 17.07
N ILE A 98 -25.31 8.22 17.50
CA ILE A 98 -25.36 9.41 16.63
C ILE A 98 -24.37 9.28 15.47
N ASP A 99 -23.12 8.88 15.74
CA ASP A 99 -22.10 8.69 14.70
C ASP A 99 -22.53 7.64 13.66
N THR A 100 -23.16 6.56 14.12
CA THR A 100 -23.66 5.51 13.22
C THR A 100 -24.81 6.04 12.36
N GLN A 101 -25.73 6.82 12.94
CA GLN A 101 -26.82 7.45 12.21
C GLN A 101 -26.31 8.46 11.18
N ILE A 102 -25.32 9.29 11.54
CA ILE A 102 -24.69 10.25 10.63
C ILE A 102 -24.07 9.52 9.44
N LYS A 103 -23.23 8.49 9.70
CA LYS A 103 -22.60 7.70 8.63
C LYS A 103 -23.64 7.01 7.74
N GLY A 104 -24.69 6.46 8.34
CA GLY A 104 -25.79 5.84 7.59
C GLY A 104 -26.52 6.83 6.68
N TYR A 105 -26.79 8.03 7.18
CA TYR A 105 -27.42 9.10 6.40
C TYR A 105 -26.52 9.63 5.29
N GLU A 106 -25.24 9.85 5.57
CA GLU A 106 -24.25 10.30 4.58
C GLU A 106 -24.10 9.27 3.45
N GLU A 107 -24.01 7.99 3.78
CA GLU A 107 -23.91 6.92 2.80
C GLU A 107 -25.19 6.77 1.98
N ALA A 108 -26.37 6.82 2.61
CA ALA A 108 -27.65 6.81 1.89
C ALA A 108 -27.76 8.00 0.93
N THR A 109 -27.36 9.20 1.36
CA THR A 109 -27.32 10.40 0.52
C THR A 109 -26.33 10.23 -0.64
N ARG A 110 -25.17 9.60 -0.39
CA ARG A 110 -24.16 9.29 -1.39
C ARG A 110 -24.71 8.34 -2.46
N GLN A 111 -25.42 7.30 -2.05
CA GLN A 111 -26.05 6.32 -2.94
C GLN A 111 -27.20 6.93 -3.74
N GLU A 112 -28.08 7.71 -3.11
CA GLU A 112 -29.14 8.43 -3.82
C GLU A 112 -28.55 9.37 -4.89
N LYS A 113 -27.45 10.04 -4.55
CA LYS A 113 -26.72 10.88 -5.50
C LYS A 113 -26.10 10.06 -6.63
N LEU A 114 -25.51 8.91 -6.34
CA LEU A 114 -24.95 8.01 -7.35
C LEU A 114 -26.02 7.58 -8.36
N GLU A 115 -27.21 7.19 -7.91
CA GLU A 115 -28.32 6.83 -8.79
C GLU A 115 -28.76 8.00 -9.68
N LYS A 116 -28.89 9.21 -9.10
CA LYS A 116 -29.17 10.42 -9.90
C LYS A 116 -28.07 10.73 -10.91
N VAL A 117 -26.80 10.50 -10.56
CA VAL A 117 -25.67 10.69 -11.47
C VAL A 117 -25.71 9.66 -12.60
N LYS A 118 -26.05 8.39 -12.33
CA LYS A 118 -26.28 7.37 -13.37
C LYS A 118 -27.41 7.75 -14.29
N GLU A 119 -28.52 8.30 -13.76
CA GLU A 119 -29.62 8.81 -14.59
C GLU A 119 -29.17 9.98 -15.48
N ILE A 120 -28.42 10.93 -14.93
CA ILE A 120 -27.86 12.06 -15.70
C ILE A 120 -26.99 11.51 -16.82
N TYR A 121 -26.08 10.57 -16.50
CA TYR A 121 -25.24 9.91 -17.48
C TYR A 121 -26.07 9.25 -18.60
N ALA A 122 -27.08 8.44 -18.26
CA ALA A 122 -27.92 7.76 -19.25
C ALA A 122 -28.67 8.75 -20.16
N LYS A 123 -29.15 9.86 -19.60
CA LYS A 123 -29.84 10.93 -20.36
C LYS A 123 -28.88 11.73 -21.24
N THR A 124 -27.63 11.90 -20.83
CA THR A 124 -26.65 12.74 -21.52
C THR A 124 -25.83 11.99 -22.56
N ILE A 125 -25.43 10.74 -22.29
CA ILE A 125 -24.44 10.02 -23.10
C ILE A 125 -24.95 9.59 -24.48
N GLY A 126 -26.26 9.31 -24.59
CA GLY A 126 -26.90 8.91 -25.84
C GLY A 126 -26.28 7.65 -26.45
N GLY A 127 -26.06 7.66 -27.77
CA GLY A 127 -25.56 6.51 -28.54
C GLY A 127 -24.10 6.11 -28.28
N LEU A 128 -23.40 6.79 -27.37
CA LEU A 128 -22.00 6.49 -27.02
C LEU A 128 -21.88 5.60 -25.78
N ALA A 129 -22.99 5.08 -25.22
CA ALA A 129 -22.98 4.27 -24.00
C ALA A 129 -22.05 3.03 -24.07
N ASP A 130 -21.93 2.40 -25.25
CA ASP A 130 -21.08 1.22 -25.47
C ASP A 130 -19.58 1.56 -25.44
N VAL A 131 -19.22 2.81 -25.73
CA VAL A 131 -17.83 3.28 -25.82
C VAL A 131 -17.43 4.00 -24.53
N VAL A 132 -18.27 4.91 -24.06
CA VAL A 132 -18.05 5.74 -22.88
C VAL A 132 -18.90 5.21 -21.75
N THR A 133 -18.49 4.09 -21.16
CA THR A 133 -19.21 3.49 -20.03
C THR A 133 -19.17 4.38 -18.79
N PHE A 134 -20.17 4.25 -17.92
CA PHE A 134 -20.26 5.01 -16.67
C PHE A 134 -18.98 4.88 -15.83
N ASP A 135 -18.53 3.64 -15.60
CA ASP A 135 -17.37 3.34 -14.76
C ASP A 135 -16.08 3.98 -15.27
N LYS A 136 -15.97 4.20 -16.58
CA LYS A 136 -14.77 4.76 -17.21
C LYS A 136 -14.63 6.27 -16.96
N ILE A 137 -15.74 6.98 -16.81
CA ILE A 137 -15.75 8.44 -16.62
C ILE A 137 -16.13 8.86 -15.21
N PHE A 138 -16.64 7.92 -14.41
CA PHE A 138 -17.07 8.17 -13.04
C PHE A 138 -15.92 8.68 -12.17
N LYS A 139 -16.23 9.67 -11.33
CA LYS A 139 -15.31 10.22 -10.34
C LYS A 139 -15.99 10.20 -8.98
N GLU A 140 -15.30 9.67 -7.97
CA GLU A 140 -15.80 9.66 -6.58
C GLU A 140 -16.15 11.07 -6.09
N SER A 141 -15.43 12.09 -6.55
CA SER A 141 -15.69 13.50 -6.23
C SER A 141 -17.07 14.01 -6.69
N TRP A 142 -17.72 13.33 -7.65
CA TRP A 142 -19.10 13.65 -8.03
C TRP A 142 -20.08 13.36 -6.90
N LEU A 143 -19.76 12.42 -6.02
CA LEU A 143 -20.61 12.07 -4.88
C LEU A 143 -20.47 13.04 -3.69
N ASN A 144 -19.46 13.94 -3.70
CA ASN A 144 -19.28 14.96 -2.67
C ASN A 144 -20.48 15.90 -2.58
N VAL A 145 -20.93 16.26 -1.38
CA VAL A 145 -22.09 17.17 -1.17
C VAL A 145 -21.94 18.50 -1.91
N SER A 146 -20.73 19.04 -2.01
CA SER A 146 -20.44 20.31 -2.70
C SER A 146 -20.55 20.24 -4.23
N THR A 147 -20.43 19.05 -4.82
CA THR A 147 -20.47 18.90 -6.28
C THR A 147 -21.91 18.96 -6.78
N THR A 148 -22.25 19.94 -7.62
CA THR A 148 -23.62 20.11 -8.11
C THR A 148 -23.94 19.20 -9.29
N PHE A 149 -25.20 18.77 -9.42
CA PHE A 149 -25.66 18.02 -10.61
C PHE A 149 -25.38 18.77 -11.91
N LYS A 150 -25.50 20.11 -11.92
CA LYS A 150 -25.18 20.94 -13.08
C LYS A 150 -23.72 20.80 -13.52
N SER A 151 -22.78 20.79 -12.57
CA SER A 151 -21.35 20.58 -12.87
C SER A 151 -21.11 19.19 -13.45
N ILE A 152 -21.73 18.17 -12.85
CA ILE A 152 -21.61 16.77 -13.29
C ILE A 152 -22.17 16.61 -14.71
N THR A 153 -23.37 17.13 -14.99
CA THR A 153 -23.95 17.12 -16.34
C THR A 153 -23.03 17.80 -17.34
N LYS A 154 -22.46 18.96 -16.99
CA LYS A 154 -21.52 19.66 -17.86
C LYS A 154 -20.28 18.80 -18.17
N GLU A 155 -19.65 18.21 -17.16
CA GLU A 155 -18.48 17.33 -17.35
C GLU A 155 -18.83 16.12 -18.23
N ILE A 156 -19.97 15.47 -18.02
CA ILE A 156 -20.41 14.33 -18.83
C ILE A 156 -20.64 14.76 -20.29
N THR A 157 -21.28 15.91 -20.51
CA THR A 157 -21.49 16.46 -21.86
C THR A 157 -20.17 16.77 -22.55
N GLU A 158 -19.22 17.41 -21.86
CA GLU A 158 -17.90 17.72 -22.42
C GLU A 158 -17.15 16.44 -22.84
N ILE A 159 -17.22 15.37 -22.02
CA ILE A 159 -16.63 14.08 -22.37
C ILE A 159 -17.33 13.47 -23.59
N ARG A 160 -18.66 13.47 -23.61
CA ARG A 160 -19.46 12.96 -24.73
C ARG A 160 -19.09 13.68 -26.02
N ASP A 161 -19.14 15.01 -26.02
CA ASP A 161 -18.90 15.82 -27.21
C ASP A 161 -17.45 15.66 -27.70
N LYS A 162 -16.49 15.56 -26.78
CA LYS A 162 -15.10 15.25 -27.14
C LYS A 162 -15.00 13.89 -27.84
N VAL A 163 -15.56 12.84 -27.24
CA VAL A 163 -15.49 11.49 -27.78
C VAL A 163 -16.22 11.36 -29.12
N ASP A 164 -17.37 12.01 -29.26
CA ASP A 164 -18.12 12.03 -30.52
C ASP A 164 -17.29 12.66 -31.65
N ASN A 165 -16.69 13.82 -31.38
CA ASN A 165 -15.83 14.51 -32.35
C ASN A 165 -14.57 13.70 -32.69
N ASP A 166 -13.88 13.14 -31.69
CA ASP A 166 -12.68 12.35 -31.91
C ASP A 166 -12.99 11.08 -32.72
N LEU A 167 -14.10 10.40 -32.41
CA LEU A 167 -14.55 9.22 -33.17
C LEU A 167 -14.96 9.58 -34.59
N PHE A 168 -15.58 10.74 -34.80
CA PHE A 168 -15.86 11.24 -36.15
C PHE A 168 -14.56 11.40 -36.96
N VAL A 169 -13.52 12.00 -36.37
CA VAL A 169 -12.19 12.14 -37.01
C VAL A 169 -11.56 10.77 -37.30
N ILE A 170 -11.59 9.85 -36.33
CA ILE A 170 -11.01 8.50 -36.50
C ILE A 170 -11.76 7.70 -37.57
N ASN A 171 -13.09 7.76 -37.59
CA ASN A 171 -13.89 7.00 -38.55
C ASN A 171 -13.81 7.59 -39.97
N ALA A 172 -13.44 8.87 -40.13
CA ALA A 172 -13.18 9.49 -41.43
C ALA A 172 -11.80 9.10 -42.02
N ASP A 173 -10.93 8.48 -41.22
CA ASP A 173 -9.61 8.04 -41.64
C ASP A 173 -9.70 6.77 -42.51
N THR A 174 -9.28 6.88 -43.77
CA THR A 174 -9.28 5.79 -44.75
C THR A 174 -7.96 5.02 -44.84
N SER A 175 -7.02 5.28 -43.93
CA SER A 175 -5.73 4.57 -43.89
C SER A 175 -5.86 3.09 -43.47
N SER A 176 -4.90 2.27 -43.89
CA SER A 176 -4.85 0.85 -43.55
C SER A 176 -4.73 0.55 -42.06
N PHE A 177 -4.38 1.56 -41.24
CA PHE A 177 -4.16 1.43 -39.79
C PHE A 177 -5.24 2.14 -38.95
N ALA A 178 -6.38 2.49 -39.56
CA ALA A 178 -7.49 3.17 -38.88
C ALA A 178 -8.08 2.34 -37.72
N TYR A 179 -8.05 1.00 -37.83
CA TYR A 179 -8.49 0.11 -36.76
C TYR A 179 -7.60 0.22 -35.52
N GLU A 180 -6.28 0.11 -35.68
CA GLU A 180 -5.30 0.19 -34.60
C GLU A 180 -5.27 1.58 -33.94
N MET A 181 -5.55 2.62 -34.73
CA MET A 181 -5.78 4.00 -34.25
C MET A 181 -7.00 4.05 -33.34
N LYS A 182 -8.14 3.50 -33.79
CA LYS A 182 -9.37 3.45 -33.01
C LYS A 182 -9.21 2.66 -31.72
N GLU A 183 -8.57 1.50 -31.76
CA GLU A 183 -8.29 0.70 -30.56
C GLU A 183 -7.45 1.46 -29.53
N GLU A 184 -6.44 2.21 -29.97
CA GLU A 184 -5.61 2.99 -29.06
C GLU A 184 -6.39 4.14 -28.43
N TYR A 185 -7.23 4.81 -29.23
CA TYR A 185 -8.12 5.85 -28.73
C TYR A 185 -9.07 5.33 -27.66
N LEU A 186 -9.71 4.18 -27.91
CA LEU A 186 -10.68 3.58 -27.01
C LEU A 186 -10.12 3.18 -25.64
N LYS A 187 -8.79 3.17 -25.44
CA LYS A 187 -8.21 2.97 -24.11
C LYS A 187 -8.48 4.15 -23.19
N ASN A 188 -8.04 5.34 -23.59
CA ASN A 188 -7.99 6.51 -22.69
C ASN A 188 -8.68 7.77 -23.26
N PHE A 189 -9.36 7.67 -24.40
CA PHE A 189 -9.95 8.80 -25.13
C PHE A 189 -8.91 9.90 -25.45
N ASP A 190 -7.74 9.46 -25.92
CA ASP A 190 -6.62 10.32 -26.32
C ASP A 190 -6.38 10.20 -27.82
N LEU A 191 -6.85 11.21 -28.56
CA LEU A 191 -6.69 11.29 -30.01
C LEU A 191 -5.22 11.45 -30.41
N THR A 192 -4.40 12.12 -29.60
CA THR A 192 -2.97 12.33 -29.91
C THR A 192 -2.21 11.01 -29.84
N ALA A 193 -2.48 10.21 -28.80
CA ALA A 193 -1.89 8.87 -28.68
C ALA A 193 -2.31 7.96 -29.85
N ALA A 194 -3.58 8.04 -30.26
CA ALA A 194 -4.09 7.30 -31.40
C ALA A 194 -3.42 7.67 -32.72
N ILE A 195 -3.31 8.97 -33.01
CA ILE A 195 -2.62 9.48 -34.22
C ILE A 195 -1.14 9.08 -34.22
N ASN A 196 -0.44 9.22 -33.09
CA ASN A 196 0.97 8.85 -32.98
C ASN A 196 1.19 7.35 -33.23
N LYS A 197 0.29 6.50 -32.72
CA LYS A 197 0.36 5.05 -32.98
C LYS A 197 0.17 4.75 -34.46
N LYS A 198 -0.82 5.36 -35.10
CA LYS A 198 -1.04 5.24 -36.54
C LYS A 198 0.21 5.64 -37.33
N GLN A 199 0.76 6.82 -37.07
CA GLN A 199 1.96 7.34 -37.74
C GLN A 199 3.14 6.37 -37.60
N LYS A 200 3.37 5.85 -36.39
CA LYS A 200 4.44 4.86 -36.15
C LYS A 200 4.25 3.58 -36.96
N LEU A 201 3.02 3.09 -37.09
CA LEU A 201 2.72 1.90 -37.91
C LEU A 201 2.95 2.18 -39.39
N GLU A 202 2.52 3.33 -39.89
CA GLU A 202 2.76 3.76 -41.27
C GLU A 202 4.25 3.89 -41.59
N GLU A 203 5.03 4.52 -40.70
CA GLU A 203 6.48 4.64 -40.85
C GLU A 203 7.16 3.28 -40.84
N THR A 204 6.77 2.39 -39.94
CA THR A 204 7.31 1.02 -39.86
C THR A 204 6.99 0.24 -41.14
N ALA A 205 5.77 0.35 -41.66
CA ALA A 205 5.36 -0.30 -42.90
C ALA A 205 6.12 0.25 -44.12
N LYS A 206 6.31 1.57 -44.20
CA LYS A 206 7.12 2.22 -45.25
C LYS A 206 8.57 1.76 -45.20
N GLN A 207 9.19 1.77 -44.02
CA GLN A 207 10.57 1.30 -43.84
C GLN A 207 10.71 -0.18 -44.24
N LYS A 208 9.75 -1.02 -43.85
CA LYS A 208 9.74 -2.44 -44.23
C LYS A 208 9.62 -2.62 -45.75
N ALA A 209 8.73 -1.87 -46.40
CA ALA A 209 8.57 -1.92 -47.86
C ALA A 209 9.84 -1.48 -48.61
N ILE A 210 10.49 -0.38 -48.18
CA ILE A 210 11.75 0.09 -48.76
C ILE A 210 12.85 -0.96 -48.61
N TYR A 211 12.96 -1.57 -47.43
CA TYR A 211 13.96 -2.62 -47.18
C TYR A 211 13.71 -3.87 -48.04
N GLU A 212 12.46 -4.30 -48.19
CA GLU A 212 12.10 -5.42 -49.07
C GLU A 212 12.36 -5.13 -50.55
N GLU A 213 12.19 -3.89 -51.01
CA GLU A 213 12.51 -3.47 -52.37
C GLU A 213 14.03 -3.48 -52.61
N GLN A 214 14.82 -2.95 -51.67
CA GLN A 214 16.29 -2.99 -51.73
C GLN A 214 16.83 -4.42 -51.78
N LEU A 215 16.26 -5.34 -50.99
CA LEU A 215 16.65 -6.76 -51.02
C LEU A 215 16.36 -7.40 -52.39
N LYS A 216 15.22 -7.09 -53.01
CA LYS A 216 14.86 -7.60 -54.34
C LYS A 216 15.81 -7.05 -55.42
N GLU A 217 16.09 -5.76 -55.40
CA GLU A 217 17.05 -5.14 -56.32
C GLU A 217 18.46 -5.72 -56.16
N GLU A 218 18.91 -5.94 -54.92
CA GLU A 218 20.22 -6.56 -54.67
C GLU A 218 20.28 -7.99 -55.18
N GLU A 219 19.22 -8.79 -54.97
CA GLU A 219 19.13 -10.16 -55.46
C GLU A 219 19.11 -10.21 -57.00
N GLU A 220 18.40 -9.30 -57.66
CA GLU A 220 18.40 -9.16 -59.12
C GLU A 220 19.77 -8.74 -59.65
N GLN A 221 20.43 -7.77 -59.03
CA GLN A 221 21.79 -7.35 -59.40
C GLN A 221 22.81 -8.47 -59.18
N ARG A 222 22.69 -9.28 -58.13
CA ARG A 222 23.52 -10.47 -57.90
C ARG A 222 23.29 -11.52 -58.99
N LYS A 223 22.03 -11.77 -59.38
CA LYS A 223 21.70 -12.67 -60.50
C LYS A 223 22.27 -12.16 -61.82
N GLN A 224 22.17 -10.87 -62.12
CA GLN A 224 22.76 -10.28 -63.33
C GLN A 224 24.29 -10.37 -63.34
N ARG A 225 24.96 -10.01 -62.23
CA ARG A 225 26.43 -10.13 -62.09
C ARG A 225 26.91 -11.56 -62.28
N SER A 226 26.25 -12.54 -61.66
CA SER A 226 26.63 -13.95 -61.83
C SER A 226 26.45 -14.46 -63.27
N GLN A 227 25.42 -14.01 -64.00
CA GLN A 227 25.24 -14.34 -65.42
C GLN A 227 26.29 -13.67 -66.31
N GLU A 228 26.67 -12.43 -66.04
CA GLU A 228 27.75 -11.74 -66.77
C GLU A 228 29.12 -12.35 -66.50
N GLU A 229 29.42 -12.70 -65.25
CA GLU A 229 30.65 -13.39 -64.86
C GLU A 229 30.72 -14.77 -65.53
N ALA A 230 29.65 -15.57 -65.49
CA ALA A 230 29.58 -16.86 -66.18
C ALA A 230 29.87 -16.72 -67.70
N LYS A 231 29.39 -15.66 -68.36
CA LYS A 231 29.71 -15.37 -69.77
C LYS A 231 31.19 -14.98 -69.97
N LYS A 232 31.80 -14.25 -69.04
CA LYS A 232 33.23 -13.90 -69.08
C LYS A 232 34.15 -15.09 -68.81
N VAL A 233 33.80 -16.01 -67.89
CA VAL A 233 34.60 -17.21 -67.62
C VAL A 233 34.59 -18.19 -68.80
N VAL A 234 33.50 -18.23 -69.58
CA VAL A 234 33.44 -18.99 -70.84
C VAL A 234 34.34 -18.38 -71.94
N PHE A 235 34.60 -17.06 -71.91
CA PHE A 235 35.51 -16.39 -72.85
C PHE A 235 37.00 -16.49 -72.45
N ALA A 236 37.31 -16.66 -71.17
CA ALA A 236 38.69 -16.75 -70.65
C ALA A 236 39.16 -18.19 -70.35
N GLY A 237 38.55 -19.21 -70.98
CA GLY A 237 38.87 -20.62 -70.81
C GLY A 237 39.85 -21.19 -71.85
N LYS A 238 41.09 -20.69 -71.91
CA LYS A 238 42.25 -21.46 -72.42
C LYS A 238 43.56 -20.91 -71.84
N SER A 239 44.06 -21.53 -70.76
CA SER A 239 45.44 -22.07 -70.59
C SER A 239 45.86 -22.23 -69.12
N THR A 240 45.97 -23.51 -68.70
CA THR A 240 47.00 -24.23 -67.89
C THR A 240 47.53 -23.76 -66.51
N GLU A 241 47.24 -24.60 -65.49
CA GLU A 241 48.11 -25.34 -64.52
C GLU A 241 49.21 -24.57 -63.73
N LYS A 242 49.49 -24.73 -62.41
CA LYS A 242 49.56 -25.89 -61.47
C LYS A 242 49.80 -25.38 -59.99
N PRO A 243 50.06 -26.16 -58.90
CA PRO A 243 49.22 -26.22 -57.67
C PRO A 243 49.88 -25.89 -56.29
N VAL A 244 49.10 -26.08 -55.19
CA VAL A 244 49.48 -26.27 -53.73
C VAL A 244 49.56 -24.97 -52.88
N LYS A 245 49.05 -24.75 -51.65
CA LYS A 245 48.35 -25.51 -50.58
C LYS A 245 47.60 -24.53 -49.63
N ALA A 246 46.50 -25.02 -49.04
CA ALA A 246 45.99 -24.80 -47.67
C ALA A 246 45.83 -23.38 -47.06
N GLN A 247 44.58 -23.00 -46.75
CA GLN A 247 44.10 -22.69 -45.38
C GLN A 247 42.57 -22.41 -45.37
N LYS A 248 41.87 -22.91 -44.33
CA LYS A 248 40.47 -22.59 -43.92
C LYS A 248 40.40 -21.15 -43.35
N PRO A 249 39.24 -20.60 -42.89
CA PRO A 249 37.81 -20.83 -43.15
C PRO A 249 37.09 -19.52 -43.60
N VAL A 250 35.80 -19.56 -43.96
CA VAL A 250 34.96 -18.33 -43.91
C VAL A 250 33.78 -18.59 -42.99
N ASN A 251 33.88 -17.99 -41.81
CA ASN A 251 32.81 -17.78 -40.85
C ASN A 251 31.72 -16.90 -41.49
N THR A 252 30.49 -17.39 -41.52
CA THR A 252 29.30 -16.53 -41.55
C THR A 252 29.08 -16.07 -40.12
N GLY A 253 29.78 -15.00 -39.72
CA GLY A 253 29.74 -14.49 -38.35
C GLY A 253 28.54 -13.58 -38.12
N GLU A 254 27.44 -14.13 -37.58
CA GLU A 254 26.55 -13.32 -36.74
C GLU A 254 27.38 -12.80 -35.55
N LYS A 255 27.35 -11.48 -35.31
CA LYS A 255 28.07 -10.86 -34.19
C LYS A 255 27.36 -11.21 -32.88
N ILE A 256 27.73 -12.33 -32.27
CA ILE A 256 27.28 -12.70 -30.93
C ILE A 256 27.89 -11.72 -29.94
N SER A 257 27.04 -11.01 -29.18
CA SER A 257 27.46 -10.11 -28.11
C SER A 257 27.08 -10.72 -26.76
N THR A 258 28.06 -10.97 -25.90
CA THR A 258 27.85 -11.56 -24.58
C THR A 258 27.64 -10.48 -23.52
N ILE A 259 26.56 -10.57 -22.75
CA ILE A 259 26.24 -9.66 -21.65
C ILE A 259 26.26 -10.45 -20.34
N THR A 260 27.14 -10.07 -19.41
CA THR A 260 27.22 -10.64 -18.06
C THR A 260 26.82 -9.59 -17.04
N PHE A 261 25.87 -9.89 -16.17
CA PHE A 261 25.51 -9.01 -15.05
C PHE A 261 25.25 -9.82 -13.78
N ARG A 262 25.56 -9.19 -12.65
CA ARG A 262 25.35 -9.74 -11.30
C ARG A 262 24.34 -8.84 -10.59
N CYS A 263 23.29 -9.44 -10.03
CA CYS A 263 22.25 -8.71 -9.31
C CYS A 263 22.04 -9.33 -7.93
N THR A 264 22.03 -8.50 -6.90
CA THR A 264 21.76 -8.90 -5.52
C THR A 264 20.41 -8.34 -5.09
N VAL A 265 19.47 -9.21 -4.72
CA VAL A 265 18.10 -8.80 -4.39
C VAL A 265 17.67 -9.38 -3.04
N LYS A 266 16.80 -8.65 -2.34
CA LYS A 266 16.16 -9.14 -1.11
C LYS A 266 15.14 -10.23 -1.46
N GLU A 267 14.95 -11.19 -0.56
CA GLU A 267 14.16 -12.41 -0.81
C GLU A 267 12.72 -12.14 -1.30
N HIS A 268 12.06 -11.12 -0.75
CA HIS A 268 10.69 -10.75 -1.18
C HIS A 268 10.60 -10.25 -2.63
N ASN A 269 11.71 -9.76 -3.21
CA ASN A 269 11.77 -9.28 -4.60
C ASN A 269 12.31 -10.35 -5.57
N PHE A 270 12.75 -11.50 -5.07
CA PHE A 270 13.37 -12.55 -5.88
C PHE A 270 12.43 -13.08 -6.96
N LYS A 271 11.16 -13.31 -6.63
CA LYS A 271 10.16 -13.83 -7.57
C LYS A 271 9.94 -12.88 -8.76
N GLU A 272 9.88 -11.58 -8.50
CA GLU A 272 9.65 -10.59 -9.56
C GLU A 272 10.87 -10.41 -10.46
N VAL A 273 12.07 -10.40 -9.87
CA VAL A 273 13.32 -10.30 -10.62
C VAL A 273 13.53 -11.55 -11.48
N ASN A 274 13.24 -12.74 -10.94
CA ASN A 274 13.32 -14.00 -11.69
C ASN A 274 12.31 -14.06 -12.86
N ALA A 275 11.09 -13.55 -12.66
CA ALA A 275 10.10 -13.45 -13.73
C ALA A 275 10.58 -12.58 -14.90
N ARG A 276 11.29 -11.47 -14.61
CA ARG A 276 11.87 -10.59 -15.63
C ARG A 276 13.09 -11.22 -16.32
N LEU A 277 13.90 -12.01 -15.62
CA LEU A 277 15.01 -12.77 -16.21
C LEU A 277 14.53 -13.88 -17.16
N SER A 278 13.41 -14.52 -16.85
CA SER A 278 12.79 -15.52 -17.73
C SER A 278 12.37 -14.94 -19.10
N LEU A 279 12.05 -13.63 -19.16
CA LEU A 279 11.80 -12.95 -20.43
C LEU A 279 13.08 -12.83 -21.26
N VAL A 280 14.22 -12.56 -20.62
CA VAL A 280 15.55 -12.50 -21.29
C VAL A 280 15.93 -13.87 -21.84
N GLN A 281 15.66 -14.95 -21.10
CA GLN A 281 15.90 -16.32 -21.56
C GLN A 281 15.16 -16.67 -22.87
N LYS A 282 14.00 -16.07 -23.14
CA LYS A 282 13.22 -16.35 -24.36
C LYS A 282 13.80 -15.72 -25.63
N VAL A 283 14.71 -14.76 -25.50
CA VAL A 283 15.27 -13.98 -26.62
C VAL A 283 16.77 -14.21 -26.82
N CYS A 284 17.42 -14.99 -25.95
CA CYS A 284 18.83 -15.32 -26.04
C CYS A 284 19.05 -16.71 -26.65
N GLU A 285 20.08 -16.85 -27.48
CA GLU A 285 20.52 -18.14 -28.04
C GLU A 285 21.11 -19.07 -26.97
N GLU A 286 21.75 -18.50 -25.95
CA GLU A 286 22.27 -19.23 -24.79
C GLU A 286 22.04 -18.39 -23.52
N PHE A 287 21.50 -19.01 -22.46
CA PHE A 287 21.25 -18.37 -21.16
C PHE A 287 21.82 -19.24 -20.05
N LYS A 288 22.77 -18.70 -19.28
CA LYS A 288 23.40 -19.36 -18.13
C LYS A 288 23.28 -18.48 -16.89
N ILE A 289 22.78 -19.04 -15.81
CA ILE A 289 22.81 -18.44 -14.48
C ILE A 289 24.10 -18.93 -13.81
N ILE A 290 25.03 -18.03 -13.53
CA ILE A 290 26.28 -18.37 -12.83
C ILE A 290 26.02 -18.28 -11.34
N ASP A 291 26.03 -19.41 -10.64
CA ASP A 291 25.84 -19.48 -9.20
C ASP A 291 27.15 -19.07 -8.49
N PRO A 292 27.13 -18.29 -7.39
CA PRO A 292 28.35 -17.74 -6.78
C PRO A 292 29.36 -18.77 -6.24
N LYS A 293 29.03 -20.07 -6.27
CA LYS A 293 29.87 -21.15 -5.73
C LYS A 293 30.74 -21.87 -6.78
N GLU A 294 30.63 -21.53 -8.07
CA GLU A 294 31.47 -22.12 -9.12
C GLU A 294 32.68 -21.26 -9.52
N GLU A 295 32.87 -20.07 -8.91
CA GLU A 295 34.12 -19.32 -8.99
C GLU A 295 34.90 -19.46 -7.66
N LEU A 296 35.62 -20.57 -7.52
CA LEU A 296 36.66 -20.78 -6.50
C LEU A 296 38.01 -20.94 -7.21
#